data_AF-A0AAD5SZK5-F1
#
_entry.id   AF-A0AAD5SZK5-F1
#
_cell.length_a   1.000
_cell.length_b   1.000
_cell.length_c   1.000
_cell.angle_alpha   90.00
_cell.angle_beta   90.00
_cell.angle_gamma   90.00
#
_symmetry.space_group_name_H-M   'P 1'
#
loop_
_entity.id
_entity.type
_entity.pdbx_description
1 polymer ?
#
loop_
_entity_poly.entity_id
_entity_poly.type
_entity_poly.pdbx_seq_one_letter_code
_entity_poly.pdbx_strand_id
1 'polypeptide(L)'
;VDPAIITDCEPGDLFVVRNVANLVAPYNPDGSHHGVSAALEFAVKGLKVNNIIVMGHTKCGGIAALMRGISDSNETEFLGPWMKIAEKARNKVLKHFSHKEMDIQNRACEHASILLSLENLVSYPWVREKLMNESISIHGWYFDFEDGELLALNPDTLVFEPLVEADESKLAGLNILGKENSTVEEHEDFSSGMKQTDQIK
;
A
#
# COMPACT_ATOMS: atom_id res chain seq x y z
N VAL A 1 -11.52 -4.55 -4.06
CA VAL A 1 -10.47 -5.50 -3.68
C VAL A 1 -11.00 -6.41 -2.58
N ASP A 2 -11.01 -7.72 -2.82
CA ASP A 2 -11.30 -8.72 -1.79
C ASP A 2 -10.02 -9.54 -1.58
N PRO A 3 -9.34 -9.41 -0.43
CA PRO A 3 -8.06 -10.08 -0.21
C PRO A 3 -8.20 -11.61 -0.22
N ALA A 4 -9.34 -12.17 0.22
CA ALA A 4 -9.51 -13.63 0.28
C ALA A 4 -9.53 -14.27 -1.11
N ILE A 5 -10.18 -13.59 -2.07
CA ILE A 5 -10.19 -14.02 -3.48
C ILE A 5 -8.79 -13.91 -4.09
N ILE A 6 -8.06 -12.84 -3.78
CA ILE A 6 -6.73 -12.59 -4.35
C ILE A 6 -5.70 -13.60 -3.82
N THR A 7 -5.77 -13.96 -2.55
CA THR A 7 -4.80 -14.87 -1.92
C THR A 7 -5.21 -16.33 -1.94
N ASP A 8 -6.41 -16.66 -2.42
CA ASP A 8 -7.00 -18.00 -2.38
C ASP A 8 -6.88 -18.64 -0.98
N CYS A 9 -7.21 -17.85 0.07
CA CYS A 9 -7.04 -18.30 1.45
C CYS A 9 -8.26 -19.06 1.96
N GLU A 10 -8.07 -19.89 2.98
CA GLU A 10 -9.18 -20.58 3.64
C GLU A 10 -9.89 -19.67 4.67
N PRO A 11 -11.17 -19.93 4.98
CA PRO A 11 -11.86 -19.23 6.05
C PRO A 11 -11.12 -19.34 7.40
N GLY A 12 -10.72 -18.19 7.95
CA GLY A 12 -9.98 -18.10 9.20
C GLY A 12 -8.53 -17.68 9.05
N ASP A 13 -7.96 -17.73 7.83
CA ASP A 13 -6.57 -17.35 7.57
C ASP A 13 -6.34 -15.83 7.66
N LEU A 14 -7.36 -15.04 7.33
CA LEU A 14 -7.27 -13.58 7.28
C LEU A 14 -8.09 -12.92 8.37
N PHE A 15 -7.43 -12.06 9.16
CA PHE A 15 -8.09 -11.05 10.00
C PHE A 15 -8.05 -9.70 9.29
N VAL A 16 -9.19 -9.24 8.77
CA VAL A 16 -9.25 -8.14 7.80
C VAL A 16 -9.84 -6.87 8.39
N VAL A 17 -9.16 -5.74 8.16
CA VAL A 17 -9.69 -4.39 8.37
C VAL A 17 -9.74 -3.68 7.01
N ARG A 18 -10.86 -3.01 6.72
CA ARG A 18 -11.03 -2.19 5.52
C ARG A 18 -11.43 -0.78 5.93
N ASN A 19 -10.71 0.20 5.41
CA ASN A 19 -11.01 1.62 5.59
C ASN A 19 -10.72 2.38 4.28
N VAL A 20 -11.01 3.67 4.26
CA VAL A 20 -10.73 4.50 3.08
C VAL A 20 -9.21 4.66 2.91
N ALA A 21 -8.72 4.29 1.72
CA ALA A 21 -7.30 4.35 1.35
C ALA A 21 -6.34 3.48 2.19
N ASN A 22 -6.85 2.40 2.81
CA ASN A 22 -6.03 1.38 3.50
C ASN A 22 -5.00 1.97 4.49
N LEU A 23 -5.38 3.03 5.20
CA LEU A 23 -4.48 3.82 6.02
C LEU A 23 -4.35 3.23 7.42
N VAL A 24 -3.12 3.29 7.93
CA VAL A 24 -2.81 3.06 9.35
C VAL A 24 -2.41 4.40 9.95
N ALA A 25 -3.09 4.85 11.00
CA ALA A 25 -2.70 6.05 11.73
C ALA A 25 -1.47 5.78 12.63
N PRO A 26 -0.63 6.79 12.92
CA PRO A 26 0.44 6.67 13.90
C PRO A 26 -0.08 6.23 15.28
N TYR A 27 0.78 5.57 16.06
CA TYR A 27 0.45 5.17 17.43
C TYR A 27 0.18 6.39 18.32
N ASN A 28 -1.09 6.54 18.74
CA ASN A 28 -1.53 7.62 19.62
C ASN A 28 -2.61 7.12 20.61
N PRO A 29 -2.22 6.52 21.75
CA PRO A 29 -3.16 5.98 22.74
C PRO A 29 -3.77 7.09 23.60
N ASP A 30 -4.64 7.91 23.01
CA ASP A 30 -5.29 9.06 23.65
C ASP A 30 -6.64 8.74 24.35
N GLY A 31 -7.07 7.48 24.30
CA GLY A 31 -8.33 7.01 24.89
C GLY A 31 -9.58 7.25 24.02
N SER A 32 -9.42 7.78 22.81
CA SER A 32 -10.52 7.91 21.83
C SER A 32 -10.76 6.63 21.03
N HIS A 33 -11.72 6.65 20.10
CA HIS A 33 -12.10 5.50 19.30
C HIS A 33 -11.16 5.28 18.10
N HIS A 34 -10.22 4.33 18.24
CA HIS A 34 -9.24 3.99 17.20
C HIS A 34 -9.50 2.61 16.59
N GLY A 35 -10.38 2.52 15.58
CA GLY A 35 -10.79 1.24 14.99
C GLY A 35 -9.63 0.40 14.44
N VAL A 36 -8.74 1.00 13.65
CA VAL A 36 -7.57 0.31 13.08
C VAL A 36 -6.57 -0.09 14.17
N SER A 37 -6.29 0.81 15.11
CA SER A 37 -5.33 0.56 16.20
C SER A 37 -5.80 -0.55 17.13
N ALA A 38 -7.10 -0.59 17.45
CA ALA A 38 -7.70 -1.64 18.27
C ALA A 38 -7.66 -3.00 17.55
N ALA A 39 -7.97 -3.03 16.26
CA ALA A 39 -7.89 -4.25 15.46
C ALA A 39 -6.44 -4.75 15.33
N LEU A 40 -5.48 -3.85 15.13
CA LEU A 40 -4.06 -4.19 15.07
C LEU A 40 -3.56 -4.75 16.40
N GLU A 41 -3.95 -4.13 17.53
CA GLU A 41 -3.59 -4.61 18.86
C GLU A 41 -4.15 -6.02 19.11
N PHE A 42 -5.41 -6.25 18.74
CA PHE A 42 -6.04 -7.57 18.87
C PHE A 42 -5.35 -8.61 17.97
N ALA A 43 -5.04 -8.28 16.72
CA ALA A 43 -4.35 -9.17 15.80
C ALA A 43 -2.97 -9.57 16.34
N VAL A 44 -2.19 -8.62 16.84
CA VAL A 44 -0.79 -8.87 17.23
C VAL A 44 -0.66 -9.43 18.65
N LYS A 45 -1.45 -8.93 19.62
CA LYS A 45 -1.36 -9.38 21.02
C LYS A 45 -2.33 -10.52 21.33
N GLY A 46 -3.52 -10.51 20.73
CA GLY A 46 -4.56 -11.50 20.94
C GLY A 46 -4.39 -12.73 20.04
N LEU A 47 -4.50 -12.53 18.72
CA LEU A 47 -4.42 -13.60 17.72
C LEU A 47 -2.99 -14.06 17.44
N LYS A 48 -1.99 -13.22 17.77
CA LYS A 48 -0.56 -13.49 17.56
C LYS A 48 -0.22 -13.76 16.09
N VAL A 49 -0.82 -12.99 15.18
CA VAL A 49 -0.51 -13.07 13.74
C VAL A 49 0.99 -12.91 13.49
N ASN A 50 1.51 -13.62 12.50
CA ASN A 50 2.91 -13.53 12.07
C ASN A 50 3.10 -12.54 10.91
N ASN A 51 2.04 -12.20 10.18
CA ASN A 51 2.11 -11.33 9.01
C ASN A 51 1.08 -10.21 9.12
N ILE A 52 1.48 -9.00 8.75
CA ILE A 52 0.61 -7.84 8.59
C ILE A 52 0.80 -7.31 7.17
N ILE A 53 -0.29 -7.19 6.42
CA ILE A 53 -0.25 -6.71 5.04
C ILE A 53 -1.02 -5.40 4.95
N VAL A 54 -0.37 -4.35 4.44
CA VAL A 54 -1.04 -3.12 3.99
C VAL A 54 -1.22 -3.23 2.48
N MET A 55 -2.47 -3.42 2.04
CA MET A 55 -2.80 -3.61 0.63
C MET A 55 -3.52 -2.37 0.07
N GLY A 56 -2.89 -1.68 -0.87
CA GLY A 56 -3.53 -0.68 -1.72
C GLY A 56 -3.91 -1.23 -3.10
N HIS A 57 -4.40 -0.36 -3.99
CA HIS A 57 -4.83 -0.74 -5.32
C HIS A 57 -4.94 0.45 -6.28
N THR A 58 -4.98 0.17 -7.59
CA THR A 58 -5.19 1.18 -8.64
C THR A 58 -6.53 1.89 -8.48
N LYS A 59 -6.56 3.16 -8.88
CA LYS A 59 -7.77 4.00 -8.93
C LYS A 59 -8.47 4.11 -7.57
N CYS A 60 -7.70 4.22 -6.50
CA CYS A 60 -8.22 4.37 -5.15
C CYS A 60 -8.97 5.70 -5.01
N GLY A 61 -10.30 5.64 -4.85
CA GLY A 61 -11.14 6.83 -4.73
C GLY A 61 -10.76 7.73 -3.54
N GLY A 62 -10.29 7.15 -2.43
CA GLY A 62 -9.80 7.91 -1.28
C GLY A 62 -8.55 8.71 -1.60
N ILE A 63 -7.58 8.10 -2.28
CA ILE A 63 -6.37 8.79 -2.74
C ILE A 63 -6.69 9.85 -3.79
N ALA A 64 -7.57 9.55 -4.75
CA ALA A 64 -8.02 10.54 -5.73
C ALA A 64 -8.69 11.75 -5.06
N ALA A 65 -9.49 11.54 -4.00
CA ALA A 65 -10.07 12.62 -3.21
C ALA A 65 -9.02 13.43 -2.44
N LEU A 66 -8.02 12.76 -1.85
CA LEU A 66 -6.88 13.39 -1.20
C LEU A 66 -6.08 14.27 -2.17
N MET A 67 -5.77 13.76 -3.37
CA MET A 67 -5.04 14.52 -4.39
C MET A 67 -5.81 15.76 -4.85
N ARG A 68 -7.14 15.71 -4.84
CA ARG A 68 -8.04 16.85 -5.08
C ARG A 68 -8.22 17.80 -3.88
N GLY A 69 -7.58 17.53 -2.75
CA GLY A 69 -7.55 18.42 -1.59
C GLY A 69 -8.65 18.19 -0.55
N ILE A 70 -9.26 17.00 -0.48
CA ILE A 70 -10.31 16.72 0.51
C ILE A 70 -9.84 16.87 1.97
N SER A 71 -8.54 16.70 2.25
CA SER A 71 -7.93 16.90 3.57
C SER A 71 -7.98 18.36 4.04
N ASP A 72 -8.05 19.29 3.08
CA ASP A 72 -8.00 20.74 3.30
C ASP A 72 -9.41 21.34 3.29
N SER A 73 -10.41 20.54 2.91
CA SER A 73 -11.82 20.93 2.79
C SER A 73 -12.59 20.74 4.11
N ASN A 74 -13.43 21.71 4.43
CA ASN A 74 -14.40 21.61 5.53
C ASN A 74 -15.75 21.03 5.08
N GLU A 75 -15.85 20.54 3.85
CA GLU A 75 -17.09 19.97 3.28
C GLU A 75 -17.41 18.56 3.82
N THR A 76 -16.46 17.92 4.51
CA THR A 76 -16.64 16.58 5.07
C THR A 76 -16.33 16.54 6.56
N GLU A 77 -17.15 15.83 7.32
CA GLU A 77 -17.03 15.77 8.79
C GLU A 77 -15.99 14.75 9.26
N PHE A 78 -15.89 13.61 8.57
CA PHE A 78 -15.00 12.50 8.96
C PHE A 78 -13.91 12.21 7.92
N LEU A 79 -14.22 12.39 6.63
CA LEU A 79 -13.34 11.98 5.55
C LEU A 79 -12.10 12.88 5.42
N GLY A 80 -12.26 14.20 5.44
CA GLY A 80 -11.14 15.14 5.42
C GLY A 80 -10.16 14.92 6.57
N PRO A 81 -10.62 14.92 7.84
CA PRO A 81 -9.78 14.58 8.99
C PRO A 81 -9.10 13.20 8.88
N TRP A 82 -9.81 12.18 8.39
CA TRP A 82 -9.23 10.86 8.15
C TRP A 82 -8.10 10.90 7.12
N MET A 83 -8.32 11.59 5.99
CA MET A 83 -7.33 11.66 4.91
C MET A 83 -6.08 12.48 5.28
N LYS A 84 -6.10 13.27 6.37
CA LYS A 84 -4.89 13.92 6.91
C LYS A 84 -3.79 12.94 7.29
N ILE A 85 -4.14 11.69 7.62
CA ILE A 85 -3.14 10.62 7.86
C ILE A 85 -2.20 10.49 6.66
N ALA A 86 -2.70 10.64 5.42
CA ALA A 86 -1.95 10.50 4.19
C ALA A 86 -1.40 11.82 3.62
N GLU A 87 -1.53 12.94 4.33
CA GLU A 87 -1.12 14.25 3.84
C GLU A 87 0.39 14.33 3.57
N LYS A 88 1.21 13.66 4.39
CA LYS A 88 2.67 13.52 4.15
C LYS A 88 2.96 12.85 2.80
N ALA A 89 2.19 11.83 2.43
CA ALA A 89 2.33 11.14 1.14
C ALA A 89 1.93 12.06 -0.02
N ARG A 90 0.76 12.73 0.08
CA ARG A 90 0.31 13.73 -0.90
C ARG A 90 1.36 14.81 -1.13
N ASN A 91 1.88 15.41 -0.06
CA ASN A 91 2.85 16.50 -0.15
C ASN A 91 4.17 16.04 -0.79
N LYS A 92 4.63 14.82 -0.48
CA LYS A 92 5.80 14.23 -1.15
C LYS A 92 5.56 14.05 -2.64
N VAL A 93 4.39 13.58 -3.05
CA VAL A 93 4.03 13.42 -4.46
C VAL A 93 3.94 14.76 -5.17
N LEU A 94 3.21 15.74 -4.64
CA LEU A 94 3.09 17.07 -5.25
C LEU A 94 4.45 17.77 -5.40
N LYS A 95 5.37 17.55 -4.46
CA LYS A 95 6.73 18.09 -4.55
C LYS A 95 7.51 17.56 -5.77
N HIS A 96 7.33 16.30 -6.15
CA HIS A 96 8.15 15.66 -7.20
C HIS A 96 7.39 15.47 -8.53
N PHE A 97 6.06 15.35 -8.49
CA PHE A 97 5.23 14.93 -9.63
C PHE A 97 4.11 15.92 -9.96
N SER A 98 4.07 17.11 -9.37
CA SER A 98 3.03 18.13 -9.67
C SER A 98 2.95 18.53 -11.15
N HIS A 99 4.02 18.30 -11.92
CA HIS A 99 4.11 18.57 -13.35
C HIS A 99 3.62 17.41 -14.24
N LYS A 100 3.34 16.24 -13.67
CA LYS A 100 2.83 15.06 -14.39
C LYS A 100 1.29 15.06 -14.39
N GLU A 101 0.70 14.24 -15.25
CA GLU A 101 -0.75 14.04 -15.31
C GLU A 101 -1.34 13.53 -13.99
N MET A 102 -2.61 13.84 -13.74
CA MET A 102 -3.28 13.52 -12.47
C MET A 102 -3.29 12.03 -12.15
N ASP A 103 -3.41 11.16 -13.16
CA ASP A 103 -3.40 9.72 -12.96
C ASP A 103 -2.03 9.20 -12.50
N ILE A 104 -0.95 9.79 -12.99
CA ILE A 104 0.42 9.49 -12.52
C ILE A 104 0.58 9.96 -11.07
N GLN A 105 0.08 11.15 -10.74
CA GLN A 105 0.12 11.65 -9.36
C GLN A 105 -0.71 10.77 -8.41
N ASN A 106 -1.89 10.32 -8.83
CA ASN A 106 -2.75 9.43 -8.06
C ASN A 106 -2.04 8.09 -7.79
N ARG A 107 -1.52 7.43 -8.82
CA ARG A 107 -0.79 6.15 -8.69
C ARG A 107 0.43 6.29 -7.79
N ALA A 108 1.21 7.36 -7.96
CA ALA A 108 2.33 7.67 -7.06
C ALA A 108 1.88 7.86 -5.60
N CYS A 109 0.73 8.49 -5.37
CA CYS A 109 0.18 8.70 -4.03
C CYS A 109 -0.39 7.42 -3.42
N GLU A 110 -0.96 6.52 -4.23
CA GLU A 110 -1.39 5.19 -3.79
C GLU A 110 -0.18 4.42 -3.22
N HIS A 111 0.93 4.34 -3.95
CA HIS A 111 2.17 3.72 -3.49
C HIS A 111 2.74 4.40 -2.22
N ALA A 112 2.82 5.73 -2.24
CA ALA A 112 3.36 6.50 -1.11
C ALA A 112 2.51 6.35 0.17
N SER A 113 1.19 6.14 0.05
CA SER A 113 0.29 5.94 1.19
C SER A 113 0.47 4.57 1.85
N ILE A 114 0.83 3.54 1.09
CA ILE A 114 1.18 2.22 1.60
C ILE A 114 2.48 2.32 2.40
N LEU A 115 3.52 2.93 1.82
CA LEU A 115 4.80 3.18 2.50
C LEU A 115 4.59 3.93 3.82
N LEU A 116 3.80 5.00 3.81
CA LEU A 116 3.47 5.76 5.01
C LEU A 116 2.74 4.93 6.07
N SER A 117 1.83 4.04 5.65
CA SER A 117 1.12 3.16 6.58
C SER A 117 2.04 2.10 7.18
N LEU A 118 3.01 1.59 6.42
CA LEU A 118 4.08 0.72 6.92
C LEU A 118 4.97 1.46 7.94
N GLU A 119 5.38 2.71 7.65
CA GLU A 119 6.08 3.57 8.61
C GLU A 119 5.26 3.73 9.91
N ASN A 120 3.96 3.97 9.78
CA ASN A 120 3.07 4.12 10.93
C ASN A 120 2.92 2.83 11.73
N LEU A 121 2.93 1.64 11.11
CA LEU A 121 2.96 0.36 11.84
C LEU A 121 4.18 0.25 12.76
N VAL A 122 5.35 0.72 12.32
CA VAL A 122 6.59 0.69 13.13
C VAL A 122 6.53 1.66 14.32
N SER A 123 5.64 2.66 14.30
CA SER A 123 5.44 3.55 15.45
C SER A 123 4.84 2.83 16.67
N TYR A 124 4.09 1.75 16.47
CA TYR A 124 3.49 0.93 17.53
C TYR A 124 4.57 0.14 18.28
N PRO A 125 4.80 0.37 19.59
CA PRO A 125 5.92 -0.23 20.31
C PRO A 125 5.94 -1.77 20.24
N TRP A 126 4.77 -2.40 20.32
CA TRP A 126 4.62 -3.85 20.31
C TRP A 126 4.68 -4.46 18.89
N VAL A 127 4.45 -3.68 17.83
CA VAL A 127 4.78 -4.12 16.45
C VAL A 127 6.29 -4.06 16.28
N ARG A 128 6.91 -2.92 16.63
CA ARG A 128 8.35 -2.71 16.51
C ARG A 128 9.16 -3.76 17.27
N GLU A 129 8.80 -4.05 18.51
CA GLU A 129 9.43 -5.10 19.31
C GLU A 129 9.40 -6.46 18.59
N LYS A 130 8.25 -6.82 18.01
CA LYS A 130 8.05 -8.08 17.31
C LYS A 130 8.74 -8.15 15.94
N LEU A 131 8.91 -7.01 15.27
CA LEU A 131 9.74 -6.92 14.07
C LEU A 131 11.21 -7.14 14.42
N MET A 132 11.71 -6.49 15.48
CA MET A 132 13.10 -6.59 15.91
C MET A 132 13.51 -7.99 16.37
N ASN A 133 12.57 -8.80 16.85
CA ASN A 133 12.81 -10.19 17.22
C ASN A 133 12.34 -11.20 16.16
N GLU A 134 12.02 -10.72 14.96
CA GLU A 134 11.64 -11.53 13.80
C GLU A 134 10.41 -12.43 14.02
N SER A 135 9.55 -12.12 15.01
CA SER A 135 8.32 -12.89 15.26
C SER A 135 7.14 -12.47 14.39
N ILE A 136 7.22 -11.28 13.78
CA ILE A 136 6.26 -10.83 12.76
C ILE A 136 6.98 -10.22 11.55
N SER A 137 6.31 -10.17 10.42
CA SER A 137 6.70 -9.45 9.21
C SER A 137 5.59 -8.49 8.77
N ILE A 138 5.98 -7.33 8.21
CA ILE A 138 5.06 -6.38 7.59
C ILE A 138 5.29 -6.36 6.08
N HIS A 139 4.22 -6.26 5.30
CA HIS A 139 4.26 -6.32 3.84
C HIS A 139 3.42 -5.19 3.24
N GLY A 140 3.96 -4.52 2.23
CA GLY A 140 3.20 -3.57 1.41
C GLY A 140 2.80 -4.23 0.10
N TRP A 141 1.51 -4.40 -0.15
CA TRP A 141 1.01 -4.97 -1.40
C TRP A 141 0.20 -3.94 -2.18
N TYR A 142 0.20 -4.06 -3.50
CA TYR A 142 -0.56 -3.22 -4.40
C TYR A 142 -1.22 -4.08 -5.46
N PHE A 143 -2.56 -4.04 -5.52
CA PHE A 143 -3.30 -4.79 -6.53
C PHE A 143 -3.56 -3.90 -7.75
N ASP A 144 -2.96 -4.26 -8.88
CA ASP A 144 -3.20 -3.58 -10.15
C ASP A 144 -4.41 -4.17 -10.87
N PHE A 145 -5.51 -3.41 -10.92
CA PHE A 145 -6.71 -3.83 -11.66
C PHE A 145 -6.56 -3.79 -13.17
N GLU A 146 -5.63 -2.97 -13.68
CA GLU A 146 -5.48 -2.77 -15.13
C GLU A 146 -4.77 -3.98 -15.74
N ASP A 147 -3.71 -4.44 -15.08
CA ASP A 147 -2.92 -5.59 -15.53
C ASP A 147 -3.31 -6.91 -14.84
N GLY A 148 -4.14 -6.84 -13.79
CA GLY A 148 -4.58 -8.01 -13.02
C GLY A 148 -3.49 -8.62 -12.13
N GLU A 149 -2.51 -7.80 -11.74
CA GLU A 149 -1.32 -8.25 -11.02
C GLU A 149 -1.37 -7.89 -9.53
N LEU A 150 -0.80 -8.76 -8.71
CA LEU A 150 -0.51 -8.44 -7.31
C LEU A 150 0.98 -8.10 -7.21
N LEU A 151 1.27 -6.85 -6.87
CA LEU A 151 2.62 -6.37 -6.65
C LEU A 151 2.96 -6.34 -5.16
N ALA A 152 4.21 -6.58 -4.81
CA ALA A 152 4.75 -6.43 -3.47
C ALA A 152 5.88 -5.41 -3.45
N LEU A 153 5.90 -4.62 -2.37
CA LEU A 153 6.96 -3.66 -2.11
C LEU A 153 8.25 -4.41 -1.78
N ASN A 154 9.28 -4.20 -2.60
CA ASN A 154 10.63 -4.60 -2.30
C ASN A 154 11.24 -3.62 -1.28
N PRO A 155 11.66 -4.08 -0.08
CA PRO A 155 12.14 -3.21 0.99
C PRO A 155 13.49 -2.54 0.68
N ASP A 156 14.30 -3.12 -0.21
CA ASP A 156 15.62 -2.59 -0.56
C ASP A 156 15.53 -1.51 -1.65
N THR A 157 14.60 -1.67 -2.59
CA THR A 157 14.46 -0.76 -3.74
C THR A 157 13.34 0.27 -3.54
N LEU A 158 12.39 -0.01 -2.65
CA LEU A 158 11.13 0.70 -2.45
C LEU A 158 10.25 0.75 -3.72
N VAL A 159 10.37 -0.27 -4.57
CA VAL A 159 9.58 -0.45 -5.78
C VAL A 159 8.56 -1.56 -5.58
N PHE A 160 7.37 -1.40 -6.16
CA PHE A 160 6.38 -2.46 -6.23
C PHE A 160 6.69 -3.35 -7.44
N GLU A 161 6.94 -4.63 -7.17
CA GLU A 161 7.35 -5.63 -8.14
C GLU A 161 6.33 -6.78 -8.14
N PRO A 162 6.08 -7.49 -9.25
CA PRO A 162 5.16 -8.63 -9.28
C PRO A 162 5.47 -9.64 -8.17
N LEU A 163 4.47 -9.96 -7.34
CA LEU A 163 4.64 -10.89 -6.22
C LEU A 163 4.78 -12.34 -6.72
N VAL A 164 4.21 -12.64 -7.88
CA VAL A 164 4.28 -13.95 -8.52
C VAL A 164 4.76 -13.74 -9.94
N GLU A 165 5.86 -14.37 -10.31
CA GLU A 165 6.32 -14.40 -11.71
C GLU A 165 5.34 -15.22 -12.54
N ALA A 166 4.99 -14.74 -13.73
CA ALA A 166 4.23 -15.51 -14.70
C ALA A 166 5.06 -16.75 -15.09
N ASP A 167 4.56 -17.94 -14.74
CA ASP A 167 5.16 -19.19 -15.16
C ASP A 167 4.87 -19.41 -16.66
N GLU A 168 5.73 -18.86 -17.53
CA GLU A 168 5.63 -19.02 -18.98
C GLU A 168 5.61 -20.49 -19.42
N SER A 169 6.14 -21.41 -18.60
CA SER A 169 6.11 -22.85 -18.92
C SER A 169 4.70 -23.44 -18.87
N LYS A 170 3.81 -22.87 -18.04
CA LYS A 170 2.37 -23.23 -18.03
C LYS A 170 1.62 -22.61 -19.21
N LEU A 171 2.05 -21.45 -19.70
CA LEU A 171 1.50 -20.81 -20.89
C LEU A 171 1.98 -21.51 -22.18
N ALA A 172 3.20 -22.03 -22.22
CA ALA A 172 3.74 -22.76 -23.38
C ALA A 172 2.96 -24.03 -23.74
N GLY A 173 2.28 -24.66 -22.77
CA GLY A 173 1.40 -25.81 -23.00
C GLY A 173 -0.01 -25.43 -23.49
N LEU A 174 -0.43 -24.18 -23.26
CA LEU A 174 -1.63 -23.58 -23.81
C LEU A 174 -1.23 -22.93 -25.13
N ASN A 175 -1.31 -23.69 -26.22
CA ASN A 175 -1.03 -23.23 -27.58
C ASN A 175 -2.12 -22.24 -28.06
N ILE A 176 -2.24 -21.11 -27.36
CA ILE A 176 -3.25 -20.07 -27.54
C ILE A 176 -2.43 -18.79 -27.75
N LEU A 177 -2.38 -18.36 -29.01
CA LEU A 177 -1.73 -17.17 -29.58
C LEU A 177 -0.37 -17.43 -30.27
N GLY A 178 -0.44 -17.40 -31.61
CA GLY A 178 0.71 -17.22 -32.45
C GLY A 178 1.35 -15.85 -32.21
N LYS A 179 2.67 -15.82 -32.36
CA LYS A 179 3.56 -14.66 -32.26
C LYS A 179 2.92 -13.36 -32.75
N GLU A 180 2.65 -12.43 -31.84
CA GLU A 180 2.71 -11.00 -32.16
C GLU A 180 3.63 -10.32 -31.14
N ASN A 181 4.66 -9.66 -31.68
CA ASN A 181 5.56 -8.80 -30.93
C ASN A 181 4.78 -7.57 -30.48
N SER A 182 4.58 -7.40 -29.17
CA SER A 182 4.25 -6.10 -28.60
C SER A 182 5.38 -5.64 -27.69
N THR A 183 5.92 -4.48 -28.06
CA THR A 183 6.92 -3.69 -27.35
C THR A 183 6.53 -3.50 -25.89
N VAL A 184 7.40 -3.91 -24.98
CA VAL A 184 7.36 -3.53 -23.57
C VAL A 184 7.55 -2.01 -23.53
N GLU A 185 6.51 -1.26 -23.17
CA GLU A 185 6.68 0.12 -22.73
C GLU A 185 7.37 0.07 -21.36
N GLU A 186 8.52 0.74 -21.26
CA GLU A 186 9.30 0.85 -20.03
C GLU A 186 8.41 1.48 -18.95
N HIS A 187 8.10 0.73 -17.90
CA HIS A 187 7.59 1.30 -16.65
C HIS A 187 8.61 2.35 -16.17
N GLU A 188 8.25 3.64 -16.19
CA GLU A 188 9.09 4.70 -15.64
C GLU A 188 9.42 4.36 -14.18
N ASP A 189 10.70 4.06 -13.95
CA ASP A 189 11.24 3.63 -12.66
C ASP A 189 11.05 4.73 -11.60
N PHE A 190 10.02 4.54 -10.78
CA PHE A 190 9.64 5.36 -9.63
C PHE A 190 10.79 5.56 -8.62
N SER A 191 11.77 4.65 -8.59
CA SER A 191 12.90 4.73 -7.64
C SER A 191 13.90 5.83 -7.98
N SER A 192 13.98 6.24 -9.25
CA SER A 192 14.94 7.27 -9.70
C SER A 192 14.67 8.64 -9.06
N GLY A 193 13.40 8.97 -8.78
CA GLY A 193 13.00 10.20 -8.10
C GLY A 193 13.08 10.13 -6.57
N MET A 194 13.00 8.94 -5.97
CA MET A 194 13.04 8.74 -4.51
C MET A 194 14.46 8.50 -3.95
N LYS A 195 15.35 7.86 -4.72
CA LYS A 195 16.73 7.56 -4.27
C LYS A 195 17.63 8.79 -4.11
N GLN A 196 17.23 9.96 -4.62
CA GLN A 196 18.11 11.13 -4.66
C GLN A 196 18.11 11.99 -3.38
N THR A 197 17.35 11.65 -2.32
CA THR A 197 17.29 12.51 -1.12
C THR A 197 17.48 11.86 0.25
N ASP A 198 17.68 10.55 0.38
CA ASP A 198 17.80 9.91 1.70
C ASP A 198 19.26 9.59 2.13
N GLN A 199 20.25 10.26 1.54
CA GLN A 199 21.55 10.46 2.20
C GLN A 199 21.52 11.72 3.08
N ILE A 200 20.80 11.66 4.20
CA ILE A 200 21.01 12.60 5.31
C ILE A 200 21.08 11.78 6.60
N LYS A 201 22.29 11.84 7.17
CA LYS A 201 22.77 11.42 8.50
C LYS A 201 21.75 11.13 9.58
#